data_AF-A0A9X1KVR5-F1
#
_entry.id   AF-A0A9X1KVR5-F1
#
_cell.length_a   1.000
_cell.length_b   1.000
_cell.length_c   1.000
_cell.angle_alpha   90.00
_cell.angle_beta   90.00
_cell.angle_gamma   90.00
#
_symmetry.space_group_name_H-M   'P 1'
#
loop_
_entity.id
_entity.type
_entity.pdbx_description
1 polymer ?
#
loop_
_entity_poly.entity_id
_entity_poly.type
_entity_poly.pdbx_seq_one_letter_code
_entity_poly.pdbx_strand_id
1 'polypeptide(L)'
;MISFFRKFRQQFLAENKFTRYLLYAIGEIILVVIGILIALSINTWNENRHNRTFELKMLKEIEKALEQDYYFFTYHLIGFRNQTELQAVDFFDRAIVSKNAEKDSIDYHFNRLLFGLQVTLNRGPYDALKASGIDKISNDSLRNKLIFYYDFFVPRYKGLVEFTMSTSSEKMEPLIEELSFPSRVIVTDSTVLRPNRSLKQIDLETSETFNQLLYITKDRASNTRELLEQMTPSMLELRALLQQEISK
;
A
#
# COMPACT_ATOMS: atom_id res chain seq x y z
N MET A 1 -61.14 -20.76 -51.06
CA MET A 1 -60.62 -20.45 -49.70
C MET A 1 -60.68 -18.96 -49.33
N ILE A 2 -60.61 -18.02 -50.28
CA ILE A 2 -60.63 -16.56 -50.00
C ILE A 2 -62.01 -16.02 -49.53
N SER A 3 -63.12 -16.66 -49.90
CA SER A 3 -64.47 -16.21 -49.52
C SER A 3 -64.83 -16.47 -48.04
N PHE A 4 -64.17 -17.44 -47.40
CA PHE A 4 -64.39 -17.79 -45.99
C PHE A 4 -63.80 -16.73 -45.05
N PHE A 5 -62.57 -16.29 -45.31
CA PHE A 5 -61.93 -15.18 -44.59
C PHE A 5 -62.67 -13.84 -44.79
N ARG A 6 -63.29 -13.63 -45.97
CA ARG A 6 -64.07 -12.43 -46.23
C ARG A 6 -65.31 -12.32 -45.35
N LYS A 7 -66.01 -13.44 -45.08
CA LYS A 7 -67.16 -13.48 -44.17
C LYS A 7 -66.74 -13.31 -42.71
N PHE A 8 -65.63 -13.91 -42.30
CA PHE A 8 -65.06 -13.73 -40.95
C PHE A 8 -64.72 -12.25 -40.69
N ARG A 9 -64.11 -11.56 -41.68
CA ARG A 9 -63.78 -10.13 -41.59
C ARG A 9 -65.01 -9.24 -41.50
N GLN A 10 -66.07 -9.54 -42.27
CA GLN A 10 -67.32 -8.78 -42.24
C GLN A 10 -68.12 -9.00 -40.95
N GLN A 11 -68.11 -10.19 -40.35
CA GLN A 11 -68.77 -10.46 -39.07
C GLN A 11 -68.02 -9.87 -37.86
N PHE A 12 -66.68 -9.90 -37.85
CA PHE A 12 -65.87 -9.29 -36.78
C PHE A 12 -65.92 -7.75 -36.78
N LEU A 13 -66.16 -7.13 -37.95
CA LEU A 13 -66.35 -5.69 -38.08
C LEU A 13 -67.80 -5.24 -37.81
N ALA A 14 -68.78 -6.13 -37.94
CA ALA A 14 -70.21 -5.84 -37.74
C ALA A 14 -70.67 -5.91 -36.28
N GLU A 15 -69.87 -6.51 -35.39
CA GLU A 15 -70.10 -6.47 -33.95
C GLU A 15 -69.01 -5.62 -33.29
N ASN A 16 -69.37 -4.76 -32.32
CA ASN A 16 -68.47 -3.97 -31.45
C ASN A 16 -67.48 -4.82 -30.60
N LYS A 17 -67.17 -6.05 -31.02
CA LYS A 17 -66.28 -7.01 -30.36
C LYS A 17 -64.81 -6.80 -30.73
N PHE A 18 -64.47 -6.19 -31.88
CA PHE A 18 -63.07 -5.90 -32.25
C PHE A 18 -62.38 -5.01 -31.19
N THR A 19 -63.04 -3.96 -30.72
CA THR A 19 -62.55 -3.10 -29.64
C THR A 19 -62.29 -3.87 -28.35
N ARG A 20 -63.14 -4.87 -28.03
CA ARG A 20 -62.93 -5.72 -26.86
C ARG A 20 -61.67 -6.57 -27.02
N TYR A 21 -61.51 -7.27 -28.15
CA TYR A 21 -60.32 -8.09 -28.42
C TYR A 21 -59.03 -7.25 -28.44
N LEU A 22 -59.08 -6.03 -28.97
CA LEU A 22 -57.94 -5.10 -28.96
C LEU A 22 -57.58 -4.67 -27.53
N LEU A 23 -58.56 -4.33 -26.69
CA LEU A 23 -58.35 -3.99 -25.28
C LEU A 23 -57.75 -5.17 -24.50
N TYR A 24 -58.22 -6.40 -24.75
CA TYR A 24 -57.65 -7.60 -24.13
C TYR A 24 -56.20 -7.86 -24.59
N ALA A 25 -55.90 -7.72 -25.88
CA ALA A 25 -54.54 -7.89 -26.39
C ALA A 25 -53.56 -6.83 -25.85
N ILE A 26 -54.00 -5.58 -25.70
CA ILE A 26 -53.21 -4.52 -25.06
C ILE A 26 -52.98 -4.84 -23.58
N GLY A 27 -54.02 -5.30 -22.87
CA GLY A 27 -53.90 -5.73 -21.47
C GLY A 27 -52.87 -6.85 -21.29
N GLU A 28 -52.88 -7.86 -22.18
CA GLU A 28 -51.93 -8.97 -22.18
C GLU A 28 -50.49 -8.48 -22.41
N ILE A 29 -50.27 -7.59 -23.39
CA ILE A 29 -48.95 -7.00 -23.65
C ILE A 29 -48.45 -6.22 -22.42
N ILE A 30 -49.30 -5.40 -21.80
CA ILE A 30 -48.94 -4.66 -20.59
C ILE A 30 -48.56 -5.61 -19.45
N LEU A 31 -49.31 -6.70 -19.26
CA LEU A 31 -49.05 -7.68 -18.21
C LEU A 31 -47.72 -8.41 -18.45
N VAL A 32 -47.44 -8.83 -19.69
CA VAL A 32 -46.15 -9.41 -20.09
C VAL A 32 -45.00 -8.43 -19.87
N VAL A 33 -45.15 -7.16 -20.27
CA VAL A 33 -44.13 -6.11 -20.08
C VAL A 33 -43.85 -5.88 -18.59
N ILE A 34 -44.88 -5.79 -17.75
CA ILE A 34 -44.71 -5.67 -16.29
C ILE A 34 -43.95 -6.89 -15.74
N GLY A 35 -44.29 -8.10 -16.20
CA GLY A 35 -43.57 -9.33 -15.81
C GLY A 35 -42.08 -9.26 -16.15
N ILE A 36 -41.73 -8.84 -17.37
CA ILE A 36 -40.33 -8.68 -17.80
C ILE A 36 -39.61 -7.61 -16.98
N LEU A 37 -40.25 -6.46 -16.73
CA LEU A 37 -39.66 -5.38 -15.95
C LEU A 37 -39.40 -5.79 -14.49
N ILE A 38 -40.33 -6.53 -13.87
CA ILE A 38 -40.13 -7.07 -12.51
C ILE A 38 -38.97 -8.07 -12.51
N ALA A 39 -38.91 -9.00 -13.48
CA ALA A 39 -37.82 -9.96 -13.58
C ALA A 39 -36.45 -9.26 -13.75
N LEU A 40 -36.36 -8.26 -14.62
CA LEU A 40 -35.15 -7.46 -14.82
C LEU A 40 -34.78 -6.69 -13.55
N SER A 41 -35.76 -6.12 -12.86
CA SER A 41 -35.55 -5.36 -11.62
C SER A 41 -35.01 -6.26 -10.49
N ILE A 42 -35.55 -7.46 -10.33
CA ILE A 42 -35.07 -8.45 -9.36
C ILE A 42 -33.63 -8.87 -9.68
N ASN A 43 -33.33 -9.14 -10.96
CA ASN A 43 -31.98 -9.51 -11.38
C ASN A 43 -30.97 -8.38 -11.11
N THR A 44 -31.33 -7.15 -11.48
CA THR A 44 -30.49 -5.96 -11.27
C THR A 44 -30.26 -5.70 -9.77
N TRP A 45 -31.29 -5.87 -8.94
CA TRP A 45 -31.16 -5.72 -7.49
C TRP A 45 -30.21 -6.77 -6.88
N ASN A 46 -30.32 -8.03 -7.31
CA ASN A 46 -29.44 -9.09 -6.85
C ASN A 46 -27.98 -8.86 -7.28
N GLU A 47 -27.77 -8.42 -8.51
CA GLU A 47 -26.45 -8.05 -9.03
C GLU A 47 -25.84 -6.87 -8.25
N ASN A 48 -26.60 -5.81 -8.00
CA ASN A 48 -26.16 -4.69 -7.17
C ASN A 48 -25.79 -5.11 -5.75
N ARG A 49 -26.58 -6.01 -5.13
CA ARG A 49 -26.27 -6.58 -3.81
C ARG A 49 -24.94 -7.35 -3.83
N HIS A 50 -24.73 -8.17 -4.85
CA HIS A 50 -23.49 -8.94 -5.00
C HIS A 50 -22.28 -8.01 -5.18
N ASN A 51 -22.41 -6.99 -6.04
CA ASN A 51 -21.37 -5.99 -6.28
C ASN A 51 -21.03 -5.20 -5.01
N ARG A 52 -22.03 -4.75 -4.26
CA ARG A 52 -21.81 -4.05 -2.97
C ARG A 52 -21.13 -4.95 -1.94
N THR A 53 -21.50 -6.23 -1.89
CA THR A 53 -20.85 -7.19 -0.98
C THR A 53 -19.38 -7.38 -1.32
N PHE A 54 -19.06 -7.52 -2.61
CA PHE A 54 -17.68 -7.62 -3.10
C PHE A 54 -16.89 -6.33 -2.79
N GLU A 55 -17.45 -5.16 -3.13
CA GLU A 55 -16.85 -3.86 -2.86
C GLU A 55 -16.49 -3.73 -1.38
N LEU A 56 -17.45 -3.93 -0.47
CA LEU A 56 -17.22 -3.82 0.97
C LEU A 56 -16.16 -4.79 1.48
N LYS A 57 -16.11 -6.02 0.94
CA LYS A 57 -15.06 -6.99 1.28
C LYS A 57 -13.69 -6.46 0.88
N MET A 58 -13.53 -6.02 -0.36
CA MET A 58 -12.26 -5.51 -0.86
C MET A 58 -11.81 -4.24 -0.12
N LEU A 59 -12.72 -3.29 0.12
CA LEU A 59 -12.41 -2.08 0.87
C LEU A 59 -11.93 -2.39 2.30
N LYS A 60 -12.54 -3.37 2.98
CA LYS A 60 -12.09 -3.83 4.31
C LYS A 60 -10.71 -4.50 4.28
N GLU A 61 -10.43 -5.31 3.27
CA GLU A 61 -9.12 -5.94 3.13
C GLU A 61 -8.02 -4.90 2.88
N ILE A 62 -8.30 -3.87 2.06
CA ILE A 62 -7.38 -2.75 1.81
C ILE A 62 -7.21 -1.90 3.07
N GLU A 63 -8.29 -1.58 3.80
CA GLU A 63 -8.24 -0.79 5.03
C GLU A 63 -7.36 -1.47 6.10
N LYS A 64 -7.53 -2.79 6.27
CA LYS A 64 -6.70 -3.59 7.18
C LYS A 64 -5.23 -3.63 6.75
N ALA A 65 -4.95 -3.77 5.46
CA ALA A 65 -3.58 -3.74 4.95
C ALA A 65 -2.91 -2.36 5.19
N LEU A 66 -3.64 -1.26 4.97
CA LEU A 66 -3.14 0.08 5.26
C LEU A 66 -2.89 0.31 6.75
N GLU A 67 -3.73 -0.23 7.63
CA GLU A 67 -3.49 -0.16 9.08
C GLU A 67 -2.19 -0.88 9.47
N GLN A 68 -1.96 -2.07 8.91
CA GLN A 68 -0.72 -2.83 9.15
C GLN A 68 0.50 -2.09 8.63
N ASP A 69 0.43 -1.55 7.41
CA ASP A 69 1.50 -0.75 6.82
C ASP A 69 1.78 0.50 7.65
N TYR A 70 0.74 1.24 8.06
CA TYR A 70 0.88 2.41 8.93
C TYR A 70 1.60 2.09 10.24
N TYR A 71 1.21 1.00 10.90
CA TYR A 71 1.85 0.54 12.13
C TYR A 71 3.32 0.20 11.88
N PHE A 72 3.60 -0.56 10.83
CA PHE A 72 4.97 -0.95 10.49
C PHE A 72 5.85 0.28 10.18
N PHE A 73 5.34 1.25 9.43
CA PHE A 73 6.06 2.48 9.11
C PHE A 73 6.34 3.28 10.36
N THR A 74 5.32 3.53 11.18
CA THR A 74 5.42 4.40 12.36
C THR A 74 6.34 3.79 13.41
N TYR A 75 6.11 2.53 13.77
CA TYR A 75 6.76 1.94 14.95
C TYR A 75 8.03 1.17 14.62
N HIS A 76 8.09 0.52 13.44
CA HIS A 76 9.27 -0.25 13.05
C HIS A 76 10.24 0.55 12.17
N LEU A 77 9.78 1.19 11.09
CA LEU A 77 10.68 1.93 10.20
C LEU A 77 11.15 3.24 10.83
N ILE A 78 10.23 4.12 11.22
CA ILE A 78 10.55 5.42 11.82
C ILE A 78 11.00 5.22 13.28
N GLY A 79 10.14 4.63 14.11
CA GLY A 79 10.34 4.56 15.56
C GLY A 79 11.47 3.63 16.03
N PHE A 80 11.95 2.72 15.18
CA PHE A 80 13.01 1.78 15.54
C PHE A 80 14.19 1.84 14.58
N ARG A 81 14.02 1.44 13.31
CA ARG A 81 15.15 1.33 12.36
C ARG A 81 15.85 2.66 12.13
N ASN A 82 15.11 3.67 11.70
CA ASN A 82 15.64 5.02 11.47
C ASN A 82 16.05 5.71 12.79
N GLN A 83 15.24 5.59 13.84
CA GLN A 83 15.55 6.19 15.14
C GLN A 83 16.86 5.66 15.75
N THR A 84 17.14 4.36 15.64
CA THR A 84 18.37 3.78 16.20
C THR A 84 19.62 4.17 15.43
N GLU A 85 19.49 4.44 14.12
CA GLU A 85 20.55 5.01 13.29
C GLU A 85 20.85 6.46 13.70
N LEU A 86 19.82 7.30 13.85
CA LEU A 86 19.97 8.68 14.34
C LEU A 86 20.58 8.73 15.75
N GLN A 87 20.15 7.84 16.65
CA GLN A 87 20.74 7.73 17.99
C GLN A 87 22.24 7.34 17.94
N ALA A 88 22.66 6.55 16.96
CA ALA A 88 24.06 6.24 16.76
C ALA A 88 24.84 7.45 16.25
N VAL A 89 24.27 8.25 15.35
CA VAL A 89 24.85 9.53 14.93
C VAL A 89 25.02 10.45 16.15
N ASP A 90 23.97 10.66 16.94
CA ASP A 90 23.99 11.51 18.14
C ASP A 90 24.98 11.01 19.21
N PHE A 91 25.18 9.69 19.29
CA PHE A 91 26.21 9.11 20.16
C PHE A 91 27.60 9.54 19.70
N PHE A 92 27.92 9.42 18.41
CA PHE A 92 29.25 9.79 17.90
C PHE A 92 29.49 11.29 17.92
N ASP A 93 28.48 12.11 17.60
CA ASP A 93 28.57 13.57 17.73
C ASP A 93 28.96 13.95 19.18
N ARG A 94 28.38 13.29 20.19
CA ARG A 94 28.76 13.50 21.60
C ARG A 94 30.13 12.92 21.97
N ALA A 95 30.46 11.73 21.47
CA ALA A 95 31.74 11.06 21.76
C ALA A 95 32.94 11.84 21.21
N ILE A 96 32.80 12.47 20.05
CA ILE A 96 33.79 13.37 19.47
C ILE A 96 34.02 14.57 20.40
N VAL A 97 32.96 15.23 20.87
CA VAL A 97 33.07 16.41 21.74
C VAL A 97 33.61 16.05 23.14
N SER A 98 33.14 14.94 23.72
CA SER A 98 33.54 14.52 25.07
C SER A 98 34.95 13.93 25.13
N LYS A 99 35.49 13.50 23.97
CA LYS A 99 36.74 12.74 23.86
C LYS A 99 36.76 11.47 24.71
N ASN A 100 35.57 10.94 25.02
CA ASN A 100 35.40 9.80 25.91
C ASN A 100 34.22 8.94 25.47
N ALA A 101 34.50 7.69 25.15
CA ALA A 101 33.52 6.63 24.95
C ALA A 101 34.18 5.26 25.14
N GLU A 102 33.46 4.35 25.80
CA GLU A 102 33.92 2.97 25.95
C GLU A 102 33.84 2.22 24.63
N LYS A 103 34.80 1.31 24.40
CA LYS A 103 34.93 0.53 23.17
C LYS A 103 33.65 -0.26 22.83
N ASP A 104 32.99 -0.83 23.84
CA ASP A 104 31.74 -1.59 23.64
C ASP A 104 30.60 -0.70 23.15
N SER A 105 30.52 0.53 23.67
CA SER A 105 29.53 1.52 23.21
C SER A 105 29.84 1.98 21.79
N ILE A 106 31.12 2.22 21.47
CA ILE A 106 31.57 2.55 20.12
C ILE A 106 31.16 1.47 19.13
N ASP A 107 31.43 0.20 19.41
CA ASP A 107 31.09 -0.89 18.48
C ASP A 107 29.58 -1.10 18.35
N TYR A 108 28.84 -0.97 19.44
CA TYR A 108 27.38 -1.05 19.43
C TYR A 108 26.75 0.01 18.51
N HIS A 109 27.20 1.27 18.62
CA HIS A 109 26.67 2.35 17.79
C HIS A 109 27.25 2.32 16.37
N PHE A 110 28.51 1.94 16.19
CA PHE A 110 29.12 1.80 14.87
C PHE A 110 28.32 0.86 13.98
N ASN A 111 27.93 -0.32 14.48
CA ASN A 111 27.12 -1.27 13.71
C ASN A 111 25.76 -0.70 13.28
N ARG A 112 25.18 0.22 14.05
CA ARG A 112 23.90 0.87 13.71
C ARG A 112 24.04 1.90 12.60
N LEU A 113 25.23 2.44 12.38
CA LEU A 113 25.49 3.29 11.21
C LEU A 113 25.51 2.47 9.92
N LEU A 114 25.84 1.18 9.97
CA LEU A 114 26.14 0.40 8.77
C LEU A 114 24.90 -0.05 7.99
N PHE A 115 23.75 -0.14 8.66
CA PHE A 115 22.53 -0.69 8.06
C PHE A 115 21.47 0.38 7.92
N GLY A 116 20.97 0.54 6.69
CA GLY A 116 19.80 1.37 6.41
C GLY A 116 18.48 0.60 6.59
N LEU A 117 17.46 1.04 5.87
CA LEU A 117 16.12 0.45 5.88
C LEU A 117 15.63 0.12 4.47
N GLN A 118 14.61 -0.72 4.40
CA GLN A 118 13.89 -1.01 3.17
C GLN A 118 12.40 -0.74 3.38
N VAL A 119 11.76 -0.23 2.33
CA VAL A 119 10.32 0.06 2.32
C VAL A 119 9.57 -0.98 1.51
N THR A 120 8.58 -1.59 2.15
CA THR A 120 7.63 -2.54 1.55
C THR A 120 6.24 -2.24 2.07
N LEU A 121 5.23 -2.33 1.20
CA LEU A 121 3.82 -2.14 1.56
C LEU A 121 3.00 -3.37 1.14
N ASN A 122 1.94 -3.63 1.89
CA ASN A 122 0.99 -4.68 1.60
C ASN A 122 0.03 -4.26 0.47
N ARG A 123 0.45 -4.49 -0.77
CA ARG A 123 -0.34 -4.20 -1.98
C ARG A 123 -1.35 -5.30 -2.35
N GLY A 124 -1.29 -6.46 -1.71
CA GLY A 124 -2.04 -7.66 -2.12
C GLY A 124 -3.53 -7.42 -2.33
N PRO A 125 -4.25 -6.82 -1.35
CA PRO A 125 -5.68 -6.52 -1.50
C PRO A 125 -5.99 -5.55 -2.64
N TYR A 126 -5.16 -4.52 -2.83
CA TYR A 126 -5.34 -3.55 -3.92
C TYR A 126 -5.11 -4.20 -5.28
N ASP A 127 -4.04 -4.99 -5.43
CA ASP A 127 -3.73 -5.67 -6.69
C ASP A 127 -4.83 -6.71 -7.03
N ALA A 128 -5.38 -7.41 -6.02
CA ALA A 128 -6.52 -8.30 -6.19
C ALA A 128 -7.80 -7.57 -6.64
N LEU A 129 -8.10 -6.39 -6.06
CA LEU A 129 -9.21 -5.54 -6.49
C LEU A 129 -9.02 -5.11 -7.95
N LYS A 130 -7.82 -4.63 -8.28
CA LYS A 130 -7.47 -4.17 -9.63
C LYS A 130 -7.61 -5.28 -10.67
N ALA A 131 -7.14 -6.48 -10.36
CA ALA A 131 -7.29 -7.65 -11.23
C ALA A 131 -8.76 -8.09 -11.38
N SER A 132 -9.57 -7.89 -10.35
CA SER A 132 -10.99 -8.30 -10.33
C SER A 132 -11.95 -7.28 -10.95
N GLY A 133 -11.46 -6.12 -11.39
CA GLY A 133 -12.25 -4.99 -11.89
C GLY A 133 -12.35 -3.87 -10.86
N ILE A 134 -11.47 -2.88 -10.97
CA ILE A 134 -11.42 -1.73 -10.05
C ILE A 134 -12.65 -0.83 -10.17
N ASP A 135 -13.34 -0.87 -11.32
CA ASP A 135 -14.61 -0.22 -11.62
C ASP A 135 -15.77 -0.68 -10.71
N LYS A 136 -15.60 -1.81 -10.01
CA LYS A 136 -16.55 -2.30 -8.99
C LYS A 136 -16.59 -1.44 -7.72
N ILE A 137 -15.63 -0.53 -7.54
CA ILE A 137 -15.72 0.50 -6.50
C ILE A 137 -16.68 1.57 -6.99
N SER A 138 -17.85 1.66 -6.37
CA SER A 138 -18.94 2.56 -6.74
C SER A 138 -18.60 4.04 -6.53
N ASN A 139 -17.76 4.35 -5.54
CA ASN A 139 -17.28 5.70 -5.30
C ASN A 139 -16.07 6.02 -6.19
N ASP A 140 -16.32 6.72 -7.30
CA ASP A 140 -15.30 7.17 -8.26
C ASP A 140 -14.15 7.94 -7.62
N SER A 141 -14.46 8.81 -6.63
CA SER A 141 -13.43 9.61 -5.94
C SER A 141 -12.51 8.73 -5.10
N LEU A 142 -13.06 7.77 -4.36
CA LEU A 142 -12.27 6.80 -3.59
C LEU A 142 -11.45 5.91 -4.51
N ARG A 143 -12.06 5.42 -5.59
CA ARG A 143 -11.39 4.60 -6.61
C ARG A 143 -10.17 5.30 -7.18
N ASN A 144 -10.31 6.57 -7.57
CA ASN A 144 -9.20 7.36 -8.11
C ASN A 144 -8.10 7.62 -7.08
N LYS A 145 -8.47 7.86 -5.81
CA LYS A 145 -7.49 8.00 -4.71
C LYS A 145 -6.73 6.70 -4.44
N LEU A 146 -7.39 5.55 -4.47
CA LEU A 146 -6.75 4.24 -4.35
C LEU A 146 -5.73 4.01 -5.47
N ILE A 147 -6.12 4.30 -6.71
CA ILE A 147 -5.23 4.20 -7.89
C ILE A 147 -4.03 5.11 -7.71
N PHE A 148 -4.25 6.39 -7.42
CA PHE A 148 -3.16 7.34 -7.23
C PHE A 148 -2.22 6.92 -6.12
N TYR A 149 -2.75 6.48 -4.97
CA TYR A 149 -1.95 6.07 -3.83
C TYR A 149 -1.05 4.88 -4.18
N TYR A 150 -1.62 3.79 -4.69
CA TYR A 150 -0.88 2.56 -4.93
C TYR A 150 -0.05 2.57 -6.21
N ASP A 151 -0.51 3.19 -7.30
CA ASP A 151 0.19 3.14 -8.59
C ASP A 151 1.16 4.31 -8.80
N PHE A 152 1.00 5.42 -8.08
CA PHE A 152 1.86 6.60 -8.26
C PHE A 152 2.58 7.00 -6.98
N PHE A 153 1.85 7.29 -5.91
CA PHE A 153 2.42 7.83 -4.67
C PHE A 153 3.41 6.84 -4.04
N VAL A 154 2.96 5.62 -3.75
CA VAL A 154 3.80 4.60 -3.10
C VAL A 154 5.06 4.26 -3.90
N PRO A 155 5.01 3.94 -5.21
CA PRO A 155 6.21 3.65 -6.00
C PRO A 155 7.20 4.81 -6.03
N ARG A 156 6.71 6.06 -6.10
CA ARG A 156 7.57 7.25 -6.11
C ARG A 156 8.37 7.37 -4.82
N TYR A 157 7.70 7.35 -3.67
CA TYR A 157 8.39 7.49 -2.39
C TYR A 157 9.29 6.30 -2.07
N LYS A 158 8.83 5.08 -2.39
CA LYS A 158 9.66 3.88 -2.29
C LYS A 158 10.94 4.04 -3.11
N GLY A 159 10.84 4.50 -4.36
CA GLY A 159 12.00 4.72 -5.22
C GLY A 159 12.97 5.77 -4.67
N LEU A 160 12.47 6.85 -4.06
CA LEU A 160 13.32 7.86 -3.42
C LEU A 160 14.08 7.28 -2.21
N VAL A 161 13.43 6.47 -1.40
CA VAL A 161 14.07 5.78 -0.27
C VAL A 161 15.12 4.78 -0.78
N GLU A 162 14.77 3.94 -1.76
CA GLU A 162 15.69 2.97 -2.35
C GLU A 162 16.91 3.63 -2.99
N PHE A 163 16.71 4.75 -3.70
CA PHE A 163 17.80 5.54 -4.26
C PHE A 163 18.72 6.09 -3.17
N THR A 164 18.16 6.65 -2.10
CA THR A 164 18.93 7.16 -0.95
C THR A 164 19.74 6.02 -0.31
N MET A 165 19.11 4.86 -0.10
CA MET A 165 19.75 3.70 0.51
C MET A 165 20.89 3.14 -0.36
N SER A 166 20.65 2.99 -1.67
CA SER A 166 21.64 2.48 -2.62
C SER A 166 22.84 3.40 -2.73
N THR A 167 22.60 4.70 -2.94
CA THR A 167 23.69 5.68 -3.13
C THR A 167 24.52 5.88 -1.86
N SER A 168 23.89 5.87 -0.69
CA SER A 168 24.64 5.87 0.58
C SER A 168 25.43 4.58 0.76
N SER A 169 24.84 3.42 0.50
CA SER A 169 25.53 2.13 0.66
C SER A 169 26.79 2.05 -0.22
N GLU A 170 26.69 2.45 -1.48
CA GLU A 170 27.82 2.46 -2.43
C GLU A 170 28.96 3.37 -1.94
N LYS A 171 28.64 4.56 -1.43
CA LYS A 171 29.65 5.49 -0.88
C LYS A 171 30.26 5.00 0.43
N MET A 172 29.50 4.30 1.25
CA MET A 172 29.93 3.85 2.58
C MET A 172 30.79 2.60 2.52
N GLU A 173 30.58 1.70 1.56
CA GLU A 173 31.30 0.42 1.46
C GLU A 173 32.83 0.55 1.59
N PRO A 174 33.54 1.38 0.80
CA PRO A 174 34.99 1.53 0.94
C PRO A 174 35.40 2.12 2.30
N LEU A 175 34.61 3.06 2.85
CA LEU A 175 34.87 3.64 4.17
C LEU A 175 34.77 2.58 5.27
N ILE A 176 33.76 1.71 5.18
CA ILE A 176 33.54 0.64 6.16
C ILE A 176 34.69 -0.38 6.08
N GLU A 177 35.16 -0.75 4.89
CA GLU A 177 36.29 -1.67 4.74
C GLU A 177 37.58 -1.12 5.36
N GLU A 178 37.83 0.18 5.19
CA GLU A 178 38.96 0.86 5.82
C GLU A 178 38.81 0.92 7.35
N LEU A 179 37.62 1.29 7.85
CA LEU A 179 37.38 1.55 9.27
C LEU A 179 37.17 0.29 10.11
N SER A 180 36.73 -0.82 9.52
CA SER A 180 36.32 -2.01 10.28
C SER A 180 37.26 -3.20 10.10
N PHE A 181 37.35 -4.03 11.13
CA PHE A 181 37.93 -5.36 10.95
C PHE A 181 36.97 -6.22 10.12
N PRO A 182 37.47 -7.06 9.18
CA PRO A 182 36.62 -7.99 8.47
C PRO A 182 35.90 -8.90 9.46
N SER A 183 34.65 -9.26 9.16
CA SER A 183 33.88 -10.20 9.99
C SER A 183 34.69 -11.50 10.14
N ARG A 184 35.07 -11.87 11.36
CA ARG A 184 35.82 -13.10 11.64
C ARG A 184 34.88 -14.12 12.27
N VAL A 185 35.02 -15.38 11.87
CA VAL A 185 34.46 -16.52 12.59
C VAL A 185 35.55 -16.99 13.56
N ILE A 186 35.26 -16.96 14.86
CA ILE A 186 36.16 -17.46 15.89
C ILE A 186 35.66 -18.84 16.28
N VAL A 187 36.46 -19.87 16.01
CA VAL A 187 36.16 -21.24 16.45
C VAL A 187 36.93 -21.49 17.73
N THR A 188 36.22 -21.88 18.79
CA THR A 188 36.78 -22.36 20.06
C THR A 188 36.49 -23.85 20.19
N ASP A 189 37.08 -24.49 21.20
CA ASP A 189 36.92 -25.94 21.42
C ASP A 189 35.45 -26.38 21.63
N SER A 190 34.57 -25.46 22.05
CA SER A 190 33.15 -25.76 22.35
C SER A 190 32.13 -24.87 21.65
N THR A 191 32.55 -23.76 21.02
CA THR A 191 31.62 -22.78 20.41
C THR A 191 32.19 -22.10 19.16
N VAL A 192 31.29 -21.68 18.27
CA VAL A 192 31.61 -20.81 17.13
C VAL A 192 31.05 -19.42 17.40
N LEU A 193 31.92 -18.42 17.52
CA LEU A 193 31.55 -17.02 17.71
C LEU A 193 31.59 -16.28 16.36
N ARG A 194 30.58 -15.44 16.14
CA ARG A 194 30.46 -14.57 14.96
C ARG A 194 30.29 -13.12 15.45
N PRO A 195 31.36 -12.48 15.97
CA PRO A 195 31.28 -11.10 16.42
C PRO A 195 30.83 -10.18 15.27
N ASN A 196 30.05 -9.16 15.63
CA ASN A 196 29.70 -8.08 14.72
C ASN A 196 30.96 -7.33 14.26
N ARG A 197 30.85 -6.51 13.20
CA ARG A 197 31.96 -5.66 12.76
C ARG A 197 32.37 -4.75 13.92
N SER A 198 33.67 -4.62 14.15
CA SER A 198 34.23 -3.74 15.18
C SER A 198 34.99 -2.60 14.52
N LEU A 199 34.82 -1.38 15.03
CA LEU A 199 35.55 -0.21 14.56
C LEU A 199 37.02 -0.36 14.94
N LYS A 200 37.96 -0.21 14.00
CA LYS A 200 39.39 -0.16 14.33
C LYS A 200 39.66 0.98 15.30
N GLN A 201 40.75 0.88 16.06
CA GLN A 201 41.15 2.00 16.91
C GLN A 201 41.53 3.18 16.01
N ILE A 202 40.76 4.26 16.11
CA ILE A 202 40.93 5.50 15.35
C ILE A 202 40.79 6.69 16.30
N ASP A 203 41.33 7.83 15.89
CA ASP A 203 40.98 9.12 16.48
C ASP A 203 39.67 9.62 15.86
N LEU A 204 38.60 9.62 16.65
CA LEU A 204 37.26 10.03 16.20
C LEU A 204 37.20 11.51 15.78
N GLU A 205 38.08 12.37 16.31
CA GLU A 205 38.07 13.80 15.99
C GLU A 205 38.71 14.05 14.61
N THR A 206 39.80 13.36 14.32
CA THR A 206 40.67 13.66 13.18
C THR A 206 40.53 12.67 12.02
N SER A 207 39.87 11.53 12.21
CA SER A 207 39.66 10.55 11.14
C SER A 207 38.70 11.08 10.06
N GLU A 208 39.27 11.50 8.93
CA GLU A 208 38.51 11.96 7.77
C GLU A 208 37.54 10.89 7.27
N THR A 209 38.00 9.64 7.14
CA THR A 209 37.19 8.49 6.71
C THR A 209 35.98 8.27 7.62
N PHE A 210 36.16 8.36 8.94
CA PHE A 210 35.06 8.22 9.90
C PHE A 210 34.07 9.39 9.82
N ASN A 211 34.58 10.62 9.71
CA ASN A 211 33.75 11.82 9.57
C ASN A 211 32.89 11.77 8.29
N GLN A 212 33.45 11.29 7.18
CA GLN A 212 32.70 11.07 5.93
C GLN A 212 31.59 10.01 6.12
N LEU A 213 31.90 8.89 6.77
CA LEU A 213 30.91 7.84 7.07
C LEU A 213 29.75 8.39 7.92
N LEU A 214 30.08 9.13 8.98
CA LEU A 214 29.11 9.72 9.89
C LEU A 214 28.22 10.73 9.17
N TYR A 215 28.80 11.58 8.31
CA TYR A 215 28.06 12.53 7.49
C TYR A 215 27.06 11.84 6.54
N ILE A 216 27.52 10.84 5.78
CA ILE A 216 26.66 10.10 4.85
C ILE A 216 25.51 9.42 5.60
N THR A 217 25.80 8.84 6.76
CA THR A 217 24.78 8.17 7.59
C THR A 217 23.75 9.17 8.12
N LYS A 218 24.19 10.34 8.60
CA LYS A 218 23.30 11.41 9.09
C LYS A 218 22.37 11.93 8.00
N ASP A 219 22.91 12.16 6.81
CA ASP A 219 22.14 12.60 5.65
C ASP A 219 21.11 11.53 5.23
N ARG A 220 21.55 10.28 5.06
CA ARG A 220 20.69 9.13 4.75
C ARG A 220 19.55 8.99 5.74
N ALA A 221 19.86 8.98 7.04
CA ALA A 221 18.87 8.80 8.09
C ALA A 221 17.86 9.95 8.12
N SER A 222 18.32 11.19 8.00
CA SER A 222 17.45 12.37 8.04
C SER A 222 16.52 12.42 6.82
N ASN A 223 17.06 12.22 5.63
CA ASN A 223 16.30 12.24 4.38
C ASN A 223 15.24 11.11 4.35
N THR A 224 15.64 9.89 4.71
CA THR A 224 14.68 8.77 4.73
C THR A 224 13.62 8.91 5.81
N ARG A 225 13.94 9.53 6.95
CA ARG A 225 12.93 9.88 7.95
C ARG A 225 11.88 10.82 7.37
N GLU A 226 12.33 11.89 6.72
CA GLU A 226 11.44 12.88 6.11
C GLU A 226 10.51 12.22 5.07
N LEU A 227 11.06 11.37 4.19
CA LEU A 227 10.27 10.64 3.20
C LEU A 227 9.22 9.72 3.84
N LEU A 228 9.57 9.00 4.90
CA LEU A 228 8.64 8.12 5.62
C LEU A 228 7.53 8.92 6.35
N GLU A 229 7.91 10.05 6.96
CA GLU A 229 6.98 10.96 7.63
C GLU A 229 6.02 11.63 6.64
N GLN A 230 6.42 11.84 5.38
CA GLN A 230 5.52 12.30 4.31
C GLN A 230 4.53 11.22 3.84
N MET A 231 4.90 9.94 3.89
CA MET A 231 3.99 8.84 3.50
C MET A 231 2.89 8.56 4.53
N THR A 232 3.19 8.77 5.81
CA THR A 232 2.34 8.36 6.94
C THR A 232 0.98 9.10 6.97
N PRO A 233 0.89 10.43 6.74
CA PRO A 233 -0.39 11.14 6.62
C PRO A 233 -1.27 10.63 5.48
N SER A 234 -0.68 10.29 4.32
CA SER A 234 -1.45 9.78 3.18
C SER A 234 -2.06 8.40 3.46
N MET A 235 -1.39 7.56 4.25
CA MET A 235 -1.96 6.30 4.74
C MET A 235 -3.21 6.56 5.60
N LEU A 236 -3.11 7.48 6.56
CA LEU A 236 -4.22 7.82 7.45
C LEU A 236 -5.40 8.45 6.71
N GLU A 237 -5.13 9.37 5.78
CA GLU A 237 -6.17 9.99 4.96
C GLU A 237 -6.94 8.95 4.15
N LEU A 238 -6.21 8.09 3.42
CA LEU A 238 -6.84 7.05 2.60
C LEU A 238 -7.62 6.06 3.46
N ARG A 239 -7.07 5.67 4.61
CA ARG A 239 -7.75 4.80 5.57
C ARG A 239 -9.06 5.41 6.09
N ALA A 240 -9.05 6.70 6.45
CA ALA A 240 -10.26 7.39 6.90
C ALA A 240 -11.35 7.41 5.81
N LEU A 241 -10.97 7.63 4.55
CA LEU A 241 -11.89 7.59 3.42
C LEU A 241 -12.48 6.19 3.19
N LEU A 242 -11.65 5.14 3.36
CA LEU A 242 -12.13 3.75 3.31
C LEU A 242 -13.15 3.47 4.42
N GLN A 243 -12.86 3.87 5.65
CA GLN A 243 -13.77 3.69 6.79
C GLN A 243 -15.11 4.44 6.59
N GLN A 244 -15.05 5.65 6.02
CA GLN A 244 -16.25 6.40 5.66
C GLN A 244 -17.08 5.68 4.59
N GLU A 245 -16.45 5.06 3.59
CA GLU A 245 -17.18 4.34 2.53
C GLU A 245 -17.74 3.00 3.00
N ILE A 246 -17.02 2.30 3.89
CA ILE A 246 -17.44 1.02 4.48
C ILE A 246 -18.64 1.19 5.41
N SER A 247 -18.78 2.35 6.05
CA SER A 247 -19.86 2.64 7.01
C SER A 247 -21.17 3.11 6.37
N LYS A 248 -21.20 3.37 5.06
CA LYS A 248 -22.41 3.65 4.28
C LYS A 248 -23.20 2.39 3.97
#